data_AF-A0A3D0XVQ4-F1
#
_entry.id   AF-A0A3D0XVQ4-F1
#
_cell.length_a   1.000
_cell.length_b   1.000
_cell.length_c   1.000
_cell.angle_alpha   90.00
_cell.angle_beta   90.00
_cell.angle_gamma   90.00
#
_symmetry.space_group_name_H-M   'P 1'
#
loop_
_entity.id
_entity.type
_entity.pdbx_description
1 polymer ?
#
loop_
_entity_poly.entity_id
_entity_poly.type
_entity_poly.pdbx_seq_one_letter_code
_entity_poly.pdbx_strand_id
1 'polypeptide(L)' 'LIVDRVEEVISIDLEHAAVPPKAGMEDKQFLSSVVERDNHTVLNIDLEKFMADDLRQY' A
#
# COMPACT_ATOMS: atom_id res chain seq x y z
N LEU A 1 -7.84 -0.60 10.61
CA LEU A 1 -8.01 0.16 9.36
C LEU A 1 -9.50 0.22 9.03
N ILE A 2 -10.09 1.41 8.98
CA ILE A 2 -11.48 1.60 8.55
C ILE A 2 -11.44 1.92 7.06
N VAL A 3 -12.24 1.22 6.25
CA VAL A 3 -12.37 1.42 4.81
C VAL A 3 -13.85 1.47 4.44
N ASP A 4 -14.18 2.16 3.34
CA ASP A 4 -15.58 2.29 2.91
C ASP A 4 -16.16 0.97 2.42
N ARG A 5 -15.40 0.21 1.62
CA ARG A 5 -15.79 -1.10 1.10
C ARG A 5 -14.58 -1.94 0.72
N VAL A 6 -14.77 -3.26 0.72
CA VAL A 6 -13.88 -4.21 0.06
C VAL A 6 -14.51 -4.55 -1.30
N GLU A 7 -13.77 -4.33 -2.38
CA GLU A 7 -14.26 -4.54 -3.74
C GLU A 7 -14.00 -5.95 -4.23
N GLU A 8 -12.73 -6.37 -4.19
CA GLU A 8 -12.31 -7.70 -4.64
C GLU A 8 -11.00 -8.13 -3.98
N VAL A 9 -10.65 -9.41 -4.17
CA VAL A 9 -9.36 -9.98 -3.78
C VAL A 9 -8.60 -10.33 -5.04
N ILE A 10 -7.44 -9.71 -5.24
CA ILE A 10 -6.60 -9.90 -6.42
C ILE A 10 -5.22 -10.42 -6.04
N SER A 11 -4.71 -11.34 -6.85
CA SER A 11 -3.30 -11.72 -6.82
C SER A 11 -2.50 -10.76 -7.68
N ILE A 12 -1.47 -10.16 -7.10
CA ILE A 12 -0.58 -9.23 -7.78
C ILE A 12 0.83 -9.82 -7.71
N ASP A 13 1.50 -9.88 -8.86
CA ASP A 13 2.92 -10.15 -8.90
C ASP A 13 3.69 -8.86 -8.58
N LEU A 14 4.31 -8.85 -7.40
CA LEU A 14 5.02 -7.68 -6.89
C LEU A 14 6.36 -7.43 -7.62
N GLU A 15 6.89 -8.42 -8.36
CA GLU A 15 8.13 -8.25 -9.13
C GLU A 15 7.96 -7.24 -10.29
N HIS A 16 6.74 -7.09 -10.77
CA HIS A 16 6.37 -6.20 -11.87
C HIS A 16 5.69 -4.91 -11.39
N ALA A 17 5.55 -4.72 -10.08
CA ALA A 17 4.90 -3.54 -9.52
C ALA A 17 5.79 -2.30 -9.62
N ALA A 18 5.20 -1.14 -9.91
CA ALA A 18 5.94 0.10 -9.96
C ALA A 18 6.33 0.53 -8.53
N VAL A 19 7.59 0.93 -8.37
CA VAL A 19 8.05 1.55 -7.12
C VAL A 19 7.32 2.89 -6.96
N PRO A 20 6.74 3.18 -5.78
CA PRO A 20 6.02 4.41 -5.57
C PRO A 20 6.96 5.61 -5.79
N PRO A 21 6.51 6.67 -6.48
CA PRO A 21 7.37 7.81 -6.77
C PRO A 21 7.79 8.47 -5.44
N LYS A 22 9.09 8.74 -5.29
CA LYS A 22 9.66 9.45 -4.13
C LYS A 22 9.13 10.88 -4.10
N ALA A 23 8.01 11.11 -3.41
CA ALA A 23 7.58 12.46 -3.06
C ALA A 23 8.37 12.89 -1.83
N GLY A 24 8.87 14.12 -1.80
CA GLY A 24 9.66 14.67 -0.68
C GLY A 24 8.86 14.93 0.60
N MET A 25 7.80 14.15 0.86
CA MET A 25 6.97 14.22 2.06
C MET A 25 6.99 12.87 2.77
N GLU A 26 7.09 12.91 4.10
CA GLU A 26 7.05 11.76 5.01
C GLU A 26 5.79 10.90 4.84
N ASP A 27 4.73 11.46 4.22
CA ASP A 27 3.42 10.85 4.02
C ASP A 27 3.39 9.58 3.14
N LYS A 28 4.46 9.29 2.39
CA LYS A 28 4.58 8.04 1.61
C LYS A 28 5.25 6.89 2.36
N GLN A 29 5.49 7.02 3.66
CA GLN A 29 6.21 6.02 4.46
C GLN A 29 5.56 4.62 4.47
N PHE A 30 4.26 4.53 4.20
CA PHE A 30 3.51 3.27 4.24
C PHE A 30 3.11 2.72 2.87
N LEU A 31 3.49 3.36 1.75
CA LEU A 31 3.21 2.80 0.43
C LEU A 31 4.29 1.78 0.04
N SER A 32 3.89 0.54 -0.24
CA SER A 32 4.81 -0.50 -0.67
C SER A 32 5.02 -0.49 -2.19
N SER A 33 3.94 -0.37 -2.96
CA SER A 33 3.96 -0.40 -4.43
C SER A 33 2.74 0.25 -5.05
N VAL A 34 2.85 0.61 -6.33
CA VAL A 34 1.75 1.09 -7.15
C VAL A 34 1.58 0.14 -8.33
N VAL A 35 0.35 -0.28 -8.58
CA VAL A 35 0.02 -1.21 -9.65
C VAL A 35 -1.10 -0.63 -10.48
N GLU A 36 -0.93 -0.63 -11.79
CA GLU A 36 -1.99 -0.28 -12.73
C GLU A 36 -2.56 -1.57 -13.33
N ARG A 37 -3.87 -1.75 -13.19
CA ARG A 37 -4.57 -2.94 -13.67
C ARG A 37 -5.96 -2.56 -14.13
N ASP A 38 -6.37 -3.03 -15.31
CA ASP A 38 -7.75 -2.89 -15.81
C ASP A 38 -8.29 -1.46 -15.70
N ASN A 39 -7.46 -0.46 -16.03
CA ASN A 39 -7.75 0.99 -15.93
C ASN A 39 -8.00 1.50 -14.49
N HIS A 40 -7.60 0.73 -13.49
CA HIS A 40 -7.59 1.10 -12.08
C HIS A 40 -6.15 1.23 -11.59
N THR A 41 -5.90 2.24 -10.75
CA THR A 41 -4.63 2.39 -10.04
C THR A 41 -4.81 1.88 -8.62
N VAL A 42 -4.10 0.81 -8.28
CA VAL A 42 -4.09 0.20 -6.96
C VAL A 42 -2.85 0.69 -6.19
N LEU A 43 -3.10 1.22 -5.00
CA LEU A 43 -2.05 1.66 -4.08
C LEU A 43 -1.89 0.62 -2.97
N ASN A 44 -0.76 -0.07 -2.97
CA ASN A 44 -0.49 -1.09 -1.96
C ASN A 44 0.11 -0.43 -0.72
N ILE A 45 -0.50 -0.72 0.43
CA ILE A 45 -0.07 -0.23 1.74
C ILE A 45 0.74 -1.33 2.44
N ASP A 46 1.92 -0.97 2.93
CA ASP A 46 2.72 -1.77 3.84
C ASP A 46 2.09 -1.74 5.23
N LEU A 47 1.21 -2.71 5.50
CA LEU A 47 0.50 -2.81 6.76
C LEU A 47 1.43 -3.11 7.95
N GLU A 48 2.55 -3.78 7.72
CA GLU A 48 3.53 -4.05 8.78
C GLU A 48 4.16 -2.76 9.27
N LYS A 49 4.62 -1.91 8.35
CA LYS A 49 5.13 -0.58 8.71
C LYS A 49 4.04 0.31 9.29
N PHE A 50 2.84 0.29 8.73
CA PHE A 50 1.72 1.10 9.19
C PHE A 50 1.31 0.77 10.63
N MET A 51 1.28 -0.52 10.98
CA MET A 51 0.90 -0.98 12.32
C MET A 51 2.10 -1.05 13.28
N ALA A 52 3.32 -0.84 12.81
CA ALA A 52 4.53 -0.99 13.63
C ALA A 52 4.56 -0.05 14.85
N ASP A 53 4.01 1.16 14.75
CA ASP A 53 3.91 2.08 15.89
C ASP A 53 2.80 1.68 16.88
N ASP A 54 1.67 1.18 16.39
CA ASP A 54 0.55 0.70 17.23
C ASP A 54 0.88 -0.61 17.95
N LEU A 55 1.67 -1.49 17.32
CA LEU A 55 2.10 -2.78 17.88
C LEU A 55 3.26 -2.66 18.88
N ARG A 56 3.93 -1.49 18.95
CA ARG A 56 5.08 -1.25 19.84
C ARG A 56 4.71 -1.02 21.32
N GLN A 57 3.43 -1.06 21.68
CA GLN A 57 2.95 -0.87 23.06
C GLN A 57 2.90 -2.14 23.93
N TYR A 58 3.59 -3.23 23.58
CA TYR A 58 3.77 -4.39 24.47
C TYR A 58 5.24 -4.79 24.62
#